data_AF-A0A2G8JJI8-F1
#
_entry.id   AF-A0A2G8JJI8-F1
#
_cell.length_a   1.000
_cell.length_b   1.000
_cell.length_c   1.000
_cell.angle_alpha   90.00
_cell.angle_beta   90.00
_cell.angle_gamma   90.00
#
_symmetry.space_group_name_H-M   'P 1'
#
loop_
_entity.id
_entity.type
_entity.pdbx_description
1 polymer ?
#
loop_
_entity_poly.entity_id
_entity_poly.type
_entity_poly.pdbx_seq_one_letter_code
_entity_poly.pdbx_strand_id
1 'polypeptide(L)'
;MKAPDKLKIRIEPCIFEWLAWCKGILPKWLPVAELAVFGLKVDTSYEEFLKTGRLDLKEGSEAYFKRCNLLAKHIFQKYPDDGDILIVGHASSLDGISRPLQGLSSRPTKEFCKLVQSVPYCGCVTLQEYKEFGIWDLVQPPFPTLTHSPNSRFDWRSLQP
;
A
#
# COMPACT_ATOMS: atom_id res chain seq x y z
N MET A 1 0.47 -3.18 -21.48
CA MET A 1 -0.57 -2.12 -21.38
C MET A 1 0.12 -0.81 -21.01
N LYS A 2 -0.19 0.31 -21.68
CA LYS A 2 0.22 1.63 -21.21
C LYS A 2 -0.85 2.13 -20.25
N ALA A 3 -0.44 2.68 -19.10
CA ALA A 3 -1.36 3.41 -18.25
C ALA A 3 -1.96 4.58 -19.05
N PRO A 4 -3.25 4.90 -18.91
CA PRO A 4 -3.85 6.01 -19.65
C PRO A 4 -3.09 7.31 -19.42
N ASP A 5 -2.89 8.11 -20.47
CA ASP A 5 -2.19 9.40 -20.40
C ASP A 5 -2.88 10.39 -19.44
N LYS A 6 -4.10 10.12 -19.01
CA LYS A 6 -4.83 10.91 -18.02
C LYS A 6 -4.70 10.41 -16.56
N LEU A 7 -4.21 9.19 -16.32
CA LEU A 7 -4.11 8.64 -14.97
C LEU A 7 -3.01 9.35 -14.18
N LYS A 8 -3.36 9.87 -13.00
CA LYS A 8 -2.45 10.52 -12.05
C LYS A 8 -2.45 9.78 -10.71
N ILE A 9 -1.30 9.73 -10.06
CA ILE A 9 -1.11 9.08 -8.76
C ILE A 9 -1.70 9.97 -7.66
N ARG A 10 -2.62 9.44 -6.88
CA ARG A 10 -3.19 10.10 -5.69
C ARG A 10 -2.37 9.69 -4.47
N ILE A 11 -1.82 10.67 -3.76
CA ILE A 11 -0.96 10.43 -2.59
C ILE A 11 -1.85 10.35 -1.35
N GLU A 12 -1.82 9.22 -0.65
CA GLU A 12 -2.69 8.98 0.50
C GLU A 12 -1.89 8.54 1.73
N PRO A 13 -1.70 9.42 2.73
CA PRO A 13 -0.98 9.07 3.96
C PRO A 13 -1.70 7.99 4.77
N CYS A 14 -3.02 7.81 4.61
CA CYS A 14 -3.81 6.84 5.37
C CYS A 14 -3.38 5.37 5.17
N ILE A 15 -2.62 5.04 4.11
CA ILE A 15 -2.11 3.67 3.85
C ILE A 15 -0.63 3.49 4.14
N PHE A 16 0.03 4.52 4.69
CA PHE A 16 1.40 4.38 5.16
C PHE A 16 1.52 3.24 6.19
N GLU A 17 2.68 2.61 6.29
CA GLU A 17 2.90 1.42 7.14
C GLU A 17 2.49 1.60 8.61
N TRP A 18 2.43 0.48 9.35
CA TRP A 18 2.09 0.51 10.76
C TRP A 18 3.12 1.32 11.57
N LEU A 19 2.66 2.39 12.22
CA LEU A 19 3.54 3.42 12.79
C LEU A 19 4.36 2.97 13.99
N ALA A 20 4.06 1.81 14.58
CA ALA A 20 4.94 1.20 15.58
C ALA A 20 6.35 0.93 15.03
N TRP A 21 6.50 0.74 13.70
CA TRP A 21 7.80 0.57 13.05
C TRP A 21 8.56 1.88 12.87
N CYS A 22 7.88 3.03 12.99
CA CYS A 22 8.47 4.35 12.84
C CYS A 22 9.03 4.92 14.16
N LYS A 23 9.01 4.15 15.25
CA LYS A 23 9.60 4.52 16.56
C LYS A 23 9.16 5.91 17.07
N GLY A 24 7.91 6.29 16.79
CA GLY A 24 7.31 7.54 17.25
C GLY A 24 7.65 8.79 16.43
N ILE A 25 8.26 8.64 15.25
CA ILE A 25 8.57 9.78 14.36
C ILE A 25 8.14 9.43 12.92
N LEU A 26 7.34 10.29 12.29
CA LEU A 26 7.02 10.13 10.88
C LEU A 26 8.22 10.48 10.01
N PRO A 27 8.41 9.77 8.87
CA PRO A 27 9.39 10.21 7.88
C PRO A 27 9.02 11.61 7.36
N LYS A 28 10.04 12.35 6.91
CA LYS A 28 9.85 13.61 6.20
C LYS A 28 9.44 13.30 4.75
N TRP A 29 8.14 13.22 4.50
CA TRP A 29 7.62 13.00 3.14
C TRP A 29 7.84 14.22 2.26
N LEU A 30 8.15 13.97 0.98
CA LEU A 30 8.18 15.02 -0.03
C LEU A 30 6.77 15.56 -0.25
N PRO A 31 6.57 16.88 -0.29
CA PRO A 31 5.32 17.48 -0.71
C PRO A 31 4.90 17.00 -2.10
N VAL A 32 3.59 16.86 -2.33
CA VAL A 32 3.04 16.41 -3.63
C VAL A 32 3.50 17.32 -4.79
N ALA A 33 3.62 18.63 -4.54
CA ALA A 33 4.15 19.58 -5.51
C ALA A 33 5.60 19.26 -5.93
N GLU A 34 6.45 18.85 -4.99
CA GLU A 34 7.84 18.47 -5.29
C GLU A 34 7.90 17.16 -6.07
N LEU A 35 7.06 16.17 -5.75
CA LEU A 35 6.94 14.92 -6.52
C LEU A 35 6.61 15.22 -8.00
N ALA A 36 5.70 16.17 -8.26
CA ALA A 36 5.37 16.61 -9.61
C ALA A 36 6.57 17.27 -10.32
N VAL A 37 7.33 18.11 -9.62
CA VAL A 37 8.56 18.75 -10.13
C VAL A 37 9.61 17.70 -10.50
N PHE A 38 9.73 16.62 -9.74
CA PHE A 38 10.61 15.48 -10.05
C PHE A 38 10.12 14.58 -11.20
N GLY A 39 9.00 14.93 -11.84
CA GLY A 39 8.47 14.22 -13.01
C GLY A 39 7.56 13.04 -12.67
N LEU A 40 7.18 12.85 -11.39
CA LEU A 40 6.16 11.87 -11.04
C LEU A 40 4.79 12.42 -11.41
N LYS A 41 3.98 11.58 -12.05
CA LYS A 41 2.64 11.95 -12.53
C LYS A 41 1.61 11.91 -11.40
N VAL A 42 1.74 12.80 -10.43
CA VAL A 42 0.86 12.91 -9.26
C VAL A 42 -0.32 13.85 -9.51
N ASP A 43 -1.42 13.63 -8.79
CA ASP A 43 -2.58 14.52 -8.77
C ASP A 43 -2.42 15.55 -7.65
N THR A 44 -1.98 16.75 -8.02
CA THR A 44 -1.80 17.86 -7.07
C THR A 44 -3.11 18.47 -6.57
N SER A 45 -4.25 18.11 -7.19
CA SER A 45 -5.59 18.53 -6.77
C SER A 45 -6.30 17.52 -5.88
N TYR A 46 -5.69 16.33 -5.68
CA TYR A 46 -6.25 15.30 -4.82
C TYR A 46 -6.21 15.74 -3.34
N GLU A 47 -7.36 15.68 -2.69
CA GLU A 47 -7.46 15.84 -1.24
C GLU A 47 -7.39 14.48 -0.55
N GLU A 48 -6.43 14.35 0.35
CA GLU A 48 -6.17 13.17 1.17
C GLU A 48 -7.36 12.87 2.08
N PHE A 49 -7.73 11.60 2.22
CA PHE A 49 -8.74 11.16 3.17
C PHE A 49 -8.28 11.39 4.61
N LEU A 50 -7.01 11.07 4.91
CA LEU A 50 -6.40 11.32 6.21
C LEU A 50 -5.08 12.08 6.05
N LYS A 51 -5.08 13.35 6.47
CA LYS A 51 -3.87 14.17 6.48
C LYS A 51 -2.80 13.59 7.40
N THR A 52 -1.53 13.75 7.03
CA THR A 52 -0.34 13.34 7.81
C THR A 52 -0.43 13.67 9.30
N GLY A 53 -0.81 14.91 9.66
CA GLY A 53 -0.89 15.35 11.06
C GLY A 53 -2.00 14.70 11.90
N ARG A 54 -2.85 13.88 11.28
CA ARG A 54 -3.93 13.12 11.95
C ARG A 54 -3.58 11.66 12.20
N LEU A 55 -2.39 11.21 11.78
CA LEU A 55 -1.90 9.87 12.06
C LEU A 55 -1.56 9.72 13.55
N ASP A 56 -2.07 8.67 14.18
CA ASP A 56 -1.78 8.36 15.58
C ASP A 56 -0.45 7.58 15.69
N LEU A 57 0.60 8.26 16.16
CA LEU A 57 1.93 7.69 16.34
C LEU A 57 1.97 6.57 17.40
N LYS A 58 0.91 6.42 18.20
CA LYS A 58 0.76 5.39 19.21
C LYS A 58 -0.21 4.30 18.78
N GLU A 59 -0.57 4.23 17.50
CA GLU A 59 -1.53 3.25 17.00
C GLU A 59 -1.09 1.80 17.29
N GLY A 60 -2.01 1.02 17.84
CA GLY A 60 -1.90 -0.44 17.84
C GLY A 60 -2.10 -1.02 16.44
N SER A 61 -1.78 -2.30 16.26
CA SER A 61 -2.00 -3.00 14.98
C SER A 61 -3.47 -2.94 14.54
N GLU A 62 -4.43 -3.12 15.46
CA GLU A 62 -5.85 -3.03 15.14
C GLU A 62 -6.27 -1.65 14.62
N ALA A 63 -5.72 -0.57 15.20
CA ALA A 63 -5.97 0.79 14.74
C ALA A 63 -5.39 1.04 13.33
N TYR A 64 -4.24 0.44 13.02
CA TYR A 64 -3.68 0.41 11.66
C TYR A 64 -4.66 -0.26 10.66
N PHE A 65 -5.16 -1.46 10.97
CA PHE A 65 -6.17 -2.13 10.13
C PHE A 65 -7.44 -1.27 9.97
N LYS A 66 -7.87 -0.62 11.05
CA LYS A 66 -9.05 0.24 11.05
C LYS A 66 -8.90 1.42 10.08
N ARG A 67 -7.78 2.15 10.09
CA ARG A 67 -7.59 3.28 9.16
C ARG A 67 -7.48 2.82 7.70
N CYS A 68 -6.81 1.68 7.43
CA CYS A 68 -6.77 1.08 6.09
C CYS A 68 -8.18 0.73 5.58
N ASN A 69 -9.03 0.13 6.44
CA ASN A 69 -10.41 -0.20 6.10
C ASN A 69 -11.26 1.05 5.83
N LEU A 70 -11.11 2.10 6.66
CA LEU A 70 -11.83 3.35 6.47
C LEU A 70 -11.49 4.01 5.12
N LEU A 71 -10.22 4.01 4.74
CA LEU A 71 -9.82 4.49 3.42
C LEU A 71 -10.42 3.63 2.31
N ALA A 72 -10.31 2.30 2.40
CA ALA A 72 -10.82 1.41 1.36
C ALA A 72 -12.32 1.65 1.11
N LYS A 73 -13.12 1.72 2.18
CA LYS A 73 -14.55 2.09 2.11
C LYS A 73 -14.76 3.47 1.49
N HIS A 74 -13.97 4.46 1.87
CA HIS A 74 -14.05 5.80 1.30
C HIS A 74 -13.79 5.80 -0.22
N ILE A 75 -12.76 5.07 -0.67
CA ILE A 75 -12.43 4.94 -2.09
C ILE A 75 -13.61 4.33 -2.86
N PHE A 76 -14.15 3.19 -2.40
CA PHE A 76 -15.24 2.51 -3.11
C PHE A 76 -16.56 3.30 -3.08
N GLN A 77 -16.83 4.05 -2.02
CA GLN A 77 -18.00 4.94 -1.97
C GLN A 77 -17.85 6.15 -2.90
N LYS A 78 -16.64 6.71 -3.01
CA LYS A 78 -16.37 7.89 -3.83
C LYS A 78 -16.27 7.54 -5.32
N TYR A 79 -15.86 6.30 -5.64
CA TYR A 79 -15.59 5.84 -6.99
C TYR A 79 -16.25 4.47 -7.28
N PRO A 80 -17.59 4.35 -7.18
CA PRO A 80 -18.29 3.05 -7.27
C PRO A 80 -18.23 2.38 -8.66
N ASP A 81 -17.98 3.17 -9.71
CA ASP A 81 -17.95 2.71 -11.11
C ASP A 81 -16.60 2.97 -11.81
N ASP A 82 -15.56 3.38 -11.07
CA ASP A 82 -14.22 3.60 -11.65
C ASP A 82 -13.43 2.29 -11.70
N GLY A 83 -13.75 1.44 -12.68
CA GLY A 83 -12.94 0.30 -13.14
C GLY A 83 -12.09 -0.41 -12.07
N ASP A 84 -10.82 -0.66 -12.39
CA ASP A 84 -9.86 -1.28 -11.47
C ASP A 84 -9.10 -0.23 -10.67
N ILE A 85 -8.96 -0.45 -9.36
CA ILE A 85 -8.19 0.41 -8.46
C ILE A 85 -6.87 -0.27 -8.09
N LEU A 86 -5.74 0.39 -8.38
CA LEU A 86 -4.42 -0.04 -7.94
C LEU A 86 -3.98 0.75 -6.70
N ILE A 87 -3.73 0.05 -5.60
CA ILE A 87 -3.16 0.62 -4.39
C ILE A 87 -1.70 0.19 -4.27
N VAL A 88 -0.79 1.16 -4.28
CA VAL A 88 0.65 0.93 -4.08
C VAL A 88 1.02 1.43 -2.69
N GLY A 89 1.54 0.54 -1.85
CA GLY A 89 1.88 0.82 -0.46
C GLY A 89 2.98 -0.09 0.04
N HIS A 90 2.86 -0.54 1.28
CA HIS A 90 3.84 -1.37 1.95
C HIS A 90 3.37 -2.82 2.01
N ALA A 91 4.26 -3.74 2.41
CA ALA A 91 3.91 -5.14 2.66
C ALA A 91 2.72 -5.27 3.64
N SER A 92 2.63 -4.38 4.63
CA SER A 92 1.51 -4.30 5.57
C SER A 92 0.18 -3.90 4.92
N SER A 93 0.22 -3.15 3.82
CA SER A 93 -0.98 -2.66 3.14
C SER A 93 -1.74 -3.81 2.47
N LEU A 94 -1.04 -4.87 2.03
CA LEU A 94 -1.65 -6.06 1.44
C LEU A 94 -2.68 -6.67 2.39
N ASP A 95 -2.29 -7.02 3.62
CA ASP A 95 -3.20 -7.60 4.61
C ASP A 95 -4.10 -6.53 5.26
N GLY A 96 -3.56 -5.32 5.48
CA GLY A 96 -4.29 -4.21 6.10
C GLY A 96 -5.54 -3.76 5.34
N ILE A 97 -5.53 -3.87 4.01
CA ILE A 97 -6.65 -3.50 3.14
C ILE A 97 -7.47 -4.74 2.76
N SER A 98 -6.82 -5.82 2.31
CA SER A 98 -7.54 -6.99 1.77
C SER A 98 -8.40 -7.69 2.83
N ARG A 99 -7.90 -7.79 4.06
CA ARG A 99 -8.54 -8.60 5.10
C ARG A 99 -9.84 -7.95 5.61
N PRO A 100 -9.88 -6.64 5.92
CA PRO A 100 -11.15 -5.98 6.25
C PRO A 100 -12.16 -5.97 5.11
N LEU A 101 -11.73 -5.91 3.84
CA LEU A 101 -12.65 -5.96 2.69
C LEU A 101 -13.35 -7.31 2.57
N GLN A 102 -12.66 -8.41 2.90
CA GLN A 102 -13.25 -9.75 3.02
C GLN A 102 -14.13 -9.91 4.27
N GLY A 103 -14.35 -8.87 5.06
CA GLY A 103 -15.11 -8.94 6.31
C GLY A 103 -14.40 -9.67 7.46
N LEU A 104 -13.09 -9.88 7.34
CA LEU A 104 -12.29 -10.59 8.35
C LEU A 104 -11.74 -9.62 9.41
N SER A 105 -11.64 -10.10 10.65
CA SER A 105 -11.05 -9.35 11.77
C SER A 105 -9.54 -9.16 11.61
N SER A 106 -8.97 -8.09 12.18
CA SER A 106 -7.52 -7.86 12.21
C SER A 106 -6.73 -9.08 12.70
N ARG A 107 -5.55 -9.33 12.12
CA ARG A 107 -4.70 -10.44 12.59
C ARG A 107 -4.09 -10.14 13.96
N PRO A 108 -3.80 -11.17 14.78
CA PRO A 108 -2.92 -11.02 15.92
C PRO A 108 -1.58 -10.40 15.49
N THR A 109 -1.08 -9.43 16.26
CA THR A 109 0.11 -8.65 15.90
C THR A 109 1.32 -9.50 15.52
N LYS A 110 1.56 -10.63 16.22
CA LYS A 110 2.68 -11.53 15.92
C LYS A 110 2.55 -12.20 14.55
N GLU A 111 1.35 -12.61 14.17
CA GLU A 111 1.09 -13.23 12.87
C GLU A 111 1.17 -12.20 11.75
N PHE A 112 0.63 -11.01 11.99
CA PHE A 112 0.73 -9.88 11.08
C PHE A 112 2.20 -9.55 10.76
N CYS A 113 3.05 -9.39 11.78
CA CYS A 113 4.48 -9.12 11.58
C CYS A 113 5.18 -10.21 10.78
N LYS A 114 4.88 -11.50 11.05
CA LYS A 114 5.46 -12.62 10.30
C LYS A 114 5.04 -12.60 8.82
N LEU A 115 3.76 -12.33 8.54
CA LEU A 115 3.25 -12.23 7.18
C LEU A 115 3.96 -11.11 6.42
N VAL A 116 4.05 -9.92 7.02
CA VAL A 116 4.69 -8.75 6.41
C VAL A 116 6.14 -9.04 6.02
N GLN A 117 6.88 -9.75 6.87
CA GLN A 117 8.27 -10.15 6.61
C GLN A 117 8.44 -11.13 5.44
N SER A 118 7.37 -11.87 5.07
CA SER A 118 7.40 -12.81 3.94
C SER A 118 7.04 -12.18 2.59
N VAL A 119 6.56 -10.94 2.56
CA VAL A 119 6.15 -10.27 1.33
C VAL A 119 7.38 -9.78 0.56
N PRO A 120 7.63 -10.24 -0.68
CA PRO A 120 8.72 -9.73 -1.51
C PRO A 120 8.38 -8.35 -2.09
N TYR A 121 9.38 -7.66 -2.64
CA TYR A 121 9.13 -6.45 -3.42
C TYR A 121 8.20 -6.74 -4.60
N CYS A 122 7.30 -5.80 -4.89
CA CYS A 122 6.23 -5.94 -5.88
C CYS A 122 5.30 -7.15 -5.62
N GLY A 123 5.28 -7.69 -4.40
CA GLY A 123 4.25 -8.63 -3.97
C GLY A 123 2.86 -8.01 -4.17
N CYS A 124 1.98 -8.72 -4.87
CA CYS A 124 0.67 -8.22 -5.26
C CYS A 124 -0.43 -9.19 -4.83
N VAL A 125 -1.55 -8.64 -4.38
CA VAL A 125 -2.81 -9.35 -4.19
C VAL A 125 -3.87 -8.67 -5.05
N THR A 126 -4.83 -9.44 -5.55
CA THR A 126 -5.97 -8.93 -6.30
C THR A 126 -7.24 -9.32 -5.58
N LEU A 127 -8.12 -8.33 -5.35
CA LEU A 127 -9.45 -8.57 -4.81
C LEU A 127 -10.48 -8.28 -5.88
N GLN A 128 -11.52 -9.12 -5.92
CA GLN A 128 -12.66 -8.93 -6.79
C GLN A 128 -13.94 -8.84 -5.96
N GLU A 129 -14.77 -7.84 -6.27
CA GLU A 129 -16.12 -7.72 -5.71
C GLU A 129 -17.10 -8.57 -6.51
N TYR A 130 -17.81 -9.46 -5.82
CA TYR A 130 -18.99 -10.12 -6.36
C TYR A 130 -20.22 -9.31 -5.97
N LYS A 131 -20.57 -8.33 -6.83
CA LYS A 131 -21.64 -7.34 -6.57
C LYS A 131 -22.99 -7.97 -6.16
N GLU A 132 -23.31 -9.14 -6.71
CA GLU A 132 -24.53 -9.90 -6.41
C GLU A 132 -24.64 -10.30 -4.93
N PHE A 133 -23.50 -10.54 -4.28
CA PHE A 133 -23.42 -10.99 -2.88
C PHE A 133 -22.88 -9.91 -1.95
N GLY A 134 -22.35 -8.80 -2.49
CA GLY A 134 -21.70 -7.75 -1.71
C GLY A 134 -20.46 -8.24 -0.95
N ILE A 135 -19.77 -9.26 -1.50
CA ILE A 135 -18.57 -9.85 -0.90
C ILE A 135 -17.35 -9.56 -1.76
N TRP A 136 -16.20 -9.43 -1.09
CA TRP A 136 -14.89 -9.35 -1.72
C TRP A 136 -14.15 -10.65 -1.50
N ASP A 137 -13.46 -11.13 -2.53
CA ASP A 137 -12.63 -12.33 -2.43
C ASP A 137 -11.24 -12.09 -3.03
N LEU A 138 -10.27 -12.88 -2.56
CA LEU A 138 -8.94 -12.91 -3.14
C LEU A 138 -8.95 -13.78 -4.39
N VAL A 139 -8.55 -13.19 -5.52
CA VAL A 139 -8.43 -13.90 -6.79
C VAL A 139 -6.99 -13.93 -7.25
N GLN A 140 -6.69 -14.80 -8.22
CA GLN A 140 -5.37 -14.87 -8.81
C GLN A 140 -5.01 -13.52 -9.46
N PRO A 141 -3.84 -12.93 -9.16
CA PRO A 141 -3.40 -11.73 -9.84
C PRO A 141 -3.30 -11.91 -11.36
N PRO A 142 -3.62 -10.89 -12.17
CA PRO A 142 -3.65 -11.00 -13.63
C PRO A 142 -2.25 -11.08 -14.28
N PHE A 143 -1.19 -11.21 -13.48
CA PHE A 143 0.19 -11.30 -13.91
C PHE A 143 0.99 -12.25 -12.98
N PRO A 144 2.06 -12.86 -13.50
CA PRO A 144 2.90 -13.76 -12.71
C PRO A 144 3.72 -13.01 -11.65
N THR A 145 4.22 -13.76 -10.67
CA THR A 145 5.16 -13.23 -9.68
C THR A 145 6.52 -12.91 -10.30
N LEU A 146 7.23 -11.96 -9.70
CA LEU A 146 8.61 -11.61 -10.07
C LEU A 146 9.58 -12.16 -9.03
N THR A 147 10.52 -13.01 -9.47
CA THR A 147 11.57 -13.58 -8.62
C THR A 147 12.92 -13.40 -9.30
N HIS A 148 13.91 -12.88 -8.59
CA HIS A 148 15.28 -12.79 -9.05
C HIS A 148 16.25 -13.10 -7.92
N SER A 149 17.44 -13.59 -8.25
CA SER A 149 18.49 -13.85 -7.27
C SER A 149 19.12 -12.55 -6.75
N PRO A 150 19.73 -12.57 -5.55
CA PRO A 150 20.55 -11.46 -5.07
C PRO A 150 21.75 -11.23 -6.00
N ASN A 151 22.13 -9.96 -6.17
CA ASN A 151 23.35 -9.58 -6.86
C ASN A 151 24.36 -9.08 -5.83
N SER A 152 25.38 -9.88 -5.53
CA SER A 152 26.36 -9.54 -4.50
C SER A 152 27.23 -8.37 -4.96
N ARG A 153 27.66 -7.54 -4.00
CA ARG A 153 28.58 -6.44 -4.28
C ARG A 153 29.94 -7.02 -4.67
N PHE A 154 30.43 -6.63 -5.84
CA PHE A 154 31.80 -6.90 -6.24
C PHE A 154 32.76 -5.85 -5.64
N ASP A 155 33.80 -6.30 -4.92
CA ASP A 155 34.92 -5.44 -4.53
C ASP A 155 36.10 -5.67 -5.47
N TRP A 156 36.35 -4.71 -6.34
CA TRP A 156 37.42 -4.78 -7.33
C TRP A 156 38.82 -4.85 -6.71
N ARG A 157 39.00 -4.42 -5.44
CA ARG A 157 40.28 -4.52 -4.71
C ARG A 157 40.70 -5.95 -4.43
N SER A 158 39.75 -6.89 -4.44
CA SER A 158 40.05 -8.33 -4.33
C SER A 158 40.94 -8.85 -5.47
N LEU A 159 41.08 -8.09 -6.56
CA LEU A 159 41.96 -8.41 -7.68
C LEU A 159 43.36 -7.80 -7.57
N GLN A 160 43.64 -7.01 -6.54
CA GLN A 160 44.97 -6.44 -6.31
C GLN A 160 45.89 -7.48 -5.63
N PRO A 161 47.16 -7.57 -6.03
CA PRO A 161 48.13 -8.51 -5.44
C PRO A 161 48.45 -8.21 -3.98
#